data_AF-A0A844MTP9-F1
#
_entry.id   AF-A0A844MTP9-F1
#
_cell.length_a   1.000
_cell.length_b   1.000
_cell.length_c   1.000
_cell.angle_alpha   90.00
_cell.angle_beta   90.00
_cell.angle_gamma   90.00
#
_symmetry.space_group_name_H-M   'P 1'
#
loop_
_entity.id
_entity.type
_entity.pdbx_description
1 polymer ?
#
loop_
_entity_poly.entity_id
_entity_poly.type
_entity_poly.pdbx_seq_one_letter_code
_entity_poly.pdbx_strand_id
1 'polypeptide(L)'
;MFNEDQDNLSPERFNSAKMNDEAVQMVTLITDEQDYREQFIDCRLQWISDNDPHSHLKNFYMVDCQCEINFFLSRQQELVNERDEHIHQIEQQYDREVQEIQTIEPPESVVPKIGPEHLVRERIQQWREQEIHTKTERYHKDIQMIADKYNSLHEQCEQRIHRATASYQEAFRVWREEHNKDMGDRLG
;
A
#
# COMPACT_ATOMS: atom_id res chain seq x y z
N MET A 1 50.00 -9.26 14.02
CA MET A 1 48.89 -9.80 14.82
C MET A 1 48.02 -8.62 15.22
N PHE A 2 46.80 -8.55 14.65
CA PHE A 2 45.50 -8.35 15.33
C PHE A 2 45.51 -7.50 16.63
N ASN A 3 44.76 -6.41 16.79
CA ASN A 3 43.31 -6.19 16.61
C ASN A 3 43.01 -4.67 16.50
N GLU A 4 42.16 -4.22 15.57
CA GLU A 4 40.68 -4.04 15.67
C GLU A 4 40.24 -2.87 16.57
N ASP A 5 39.55 -1.94 15.90
CA ASP A 5 38.34 -1.23 16.31
C ASP A 5 38.33 -0.44 17.62
N GLN A 6 38.07 0.87 17.46
CA GLN A 6 36.94 1.45 18.16
C GLN A 6 36.39 2.65 17.39
N ASP A 7 35.32 2.36 16.64
CA ASP A 7 34.24 3.26 16.30
C ASP A 7 33.88 4.17 17.49
N ASN A 8 33.91 5.49 17.28
CA ASN A 8 33.10 6.39 18.08
C ASN A 8 32.90 7.74 17.38
N LEU A 9 32.08 7.74 16.34
CA LEU A 9 31.38 8.95 15.91
C LEU A 9 29.89 8.64 15.92
N SER A 10 29.27 8.88 17.07
CA SER A 10 27.82 8.90 17.23
C SER A 10 27.21 10.00 16.35
N PRO A 11 26.34 9.70 15.39
CA PRO A 11 25.52 10.71 14.72
C PRO A 11 24.21 10.82 15.49
N GLU A 12 24.19 11.60 16.56
CA GLU A 12 22.92 11.98 17.18
C GLU A 12 22.20 13.00 16.30
N ARG A 13 21.33 12.44 15.46
CA ARG A 13 19.91 12.79 15.35
C ARG A 13 19.61 14.26 15.06
N PHE A 14 19.54 14.56 13.76
CA PHE A 14 18.39 15.31 13.30
C PHE A 14 17.15 14.43 13.48
N ASN A 15 16.26 14.85 14.38
CA ASN A 15 14.90 14.35 14.49
C ASN A 15 14.13 14.72 13.20
N SER A 16 14.50 14.12 12.06
CA SER A 16 13.55 13.90 10.98
C SER A 16 12.58 12.89 11.55
N ALA A 17 11.35 13.32 11.80
CA ALA A 17 10.27 12.41 12.08
C ALA A 17 10.35 11.31 11.01
N LYS A 18 10.72 10.10 11.43
CA LYS A 18 10.43 8.90 10.66
C LYS A 18 8.91 8.91 10.50
N MET A 19 8.38 9.52 9.44
CA MET A 19 7.08 9.09 9.00
C MET A 19 7.22 7.61 8.68
N ASN A 20 6.25 6.90 9.22
CA ASN A 20 6.48 5.67 9.90
C ASN A 20 6.66 4.59 8.85
N ASP A 21 7.87 4.05 8.71
CA ASP A 21 8.12 2.82 7.95
C ASP A 21 7.09 1.74 8.36
N GLU A 22 6.65 1.77 9.63
CA GLU A 22 5.56 0.94 10.14
C GLU A 22 4.19 1.22 9.50
N ALA A 23 3.85 2.47 9.13
CA ALA A 23 2.54 2.79 8.52
C ALA A 23 2.41 2.20 7.11
N VAL A 24 3.46 2.29 6.29
CA VAL A 24 3.49 1.64 4.96
C VAL A 24 3.57 0.11 5.11
N GLN A 25 4.27 -0.39 6.14
CA GLN A 25 4.35 -1.82 6.42
C GLN A 25 3.04 -2.41 6.95
N MET A 26 2.23 -1.62 7.66
CA MET A 26 0.90 -2.02 8.17
C MET A 26 -0.19 -2.03 7.10
N VAL A 27 0.07 -1.57 5.87
CA VAL A 27 -0.89 -1.73 4.77
C VAL A 27 -1.01 -3.21 4.41
N THR A 28 -2.22 -3.74 4.56
CA THR A 28 -2.58 -5.13 4.30
C THR A 28 -3.60 -5.26 3.18
N LEU A 29 -3.66 -6.48 2.64
CA LEU A 29 -4.63 -6.85 1.61
C LEU A 29 -6.07 -6.81 2.14
N ILE A 30 -6.26 -7.32 3.37
CA ILE A 30 -7.50 -7.27 4.13
C ILE A 30 -7.22 -6.42 5.37
N THR A 31 -7.96 -5.32 5.51
CA THR A 31 -7.79 -4.34 6.59
C THR A 31 -8.38 -4.83 7.90
N ASP A 32 -9.52 -5.50 7.83
CA ASP A 32 -10.16 -6.18 8.97
C ASP A 32 -10.68 -7.56 8.54
N GLU A 33 -10.09 -8.60 9.12
CA GLU A 33 -10.41 -9.99 8.81
C GLU A 33 -11.81 -10.40 9.32
N GLN A 34 -12.29 -9.78 10.40
CA GLN A 34 -13.62 -10.00 10.94
C GLN A 34 -14.67 -9.38 10.02
N ASP A 35 -14.52 -8.10 9.70
CA ASP A 35 -15.45 -7.41 8.78
C ASP A 35 -15.50 -8.09 7.43
N TYR A 36 -14.34 -8.52 6.90
CA TYR A 36 -14.28 -9.27 5.64
C TYR A 36 -15.12 -10.55 5.69
N ARG A 37 -15.13 -11.28 6.81
CA ARG A 37 -15.95 -12.49 6.97
C ARG A 37 -17.42 -12.17 7.15
N GLU A 38 -17.74 -11.11 7.89
CA GLU A 38 -19.12 -10.66 8.11
C GLU A 38 -19.79 -10.25 6.79
N GLN A 39 -19.04 -9.63 5.87
CA GLN A 39 -19.56 -9.30 4.53
C GLN A 39 -20.09 -10.50 3.75
N PHE A 40 -19.50 -11.70 3.88
CA PHE A 40 -20.05 -12.90 3.23
C PHE A 40 -21.41 -13.29 3.82
N ILE A 41 -21.59 -13.11 5.12
CA ILE A 41 -22.87 -13.37 5.78
C ILE A 41 -23.91 -12.39 5.24
N ASP A 42 -23.57 -11.10 5.17
CA ASP A 42 -24.46 -10.06 4.67
C ASP A 42 -24.83 -10.28 3.19
N CYS A 43 -23.87 -10.61 2.34
CA CYS A 43 -24.09 -10.97 0.94
C CYS A 43 -25.09 -12.14 0.79
N ARG A 44 -24.98 -13.17 1.64
CA ARG A 44 -25.91 -14.31 1.63
C ARG A 44 -27.29 -13.91 2.14
N LEU A 45 -27.37 -13.17 3.23
CA LEU A 45 -28.64 -12.71 3.79
C LEU A 45 -29.38 -11.81 2.80
N GLN A 46 -28.66 -10.92 2.11
CA GLN A 46 -29.20 -10.07 1.06
C GLN A 46 -29.77 -10.91 -0.08
N TRP A 47 -29.00 -11.87 -0.61
CA TRP A 47 -29.47 -12.74 -1.68
C TRP A 47 -30.71 -13.55 -1.31
N ILE A 48 -30.76 -14.11 -0.09
CA ILE A 48 -31.95 -14.81 0.43
C ILE A 48 -33.14 -13.86 0.54
N SER A 49 -32.92 -12.64 1.03
CA SER A 49 -33.97 -11.66 1.28
C SER A 49 -34.55 -11.09 -0.02
N ASP A 50 -33.71 -10.87 -1.03
CA ASP A 50 -34.14 -10.43 -2.35
C ASP A 50 -35.03 -11.48 -3.03
N ASN A 51 -34.73 -12.77 -2.82
CA ASN A 51 -35.48 -13.91 -3.33
C ASN A 51 -35.86 -13.77 -4.83
N ASP A 52 -34.97 -13.14 -5.62
CA ASP A 52 -35.22 -12.85 -7.03
C ASP A 52 -35.00 -14.12 -7.88
N PRO A 53 -36.07 -14.70 -8.47
CA PRO A 53 -35.94 -15.89 -9.31
C PRO A 53 -35.14 -15.63 -10.60
N HIS A 54 -35.03 -14.37 -11.03
CA HIS A 54 -34.26 -13.97 -12.21
C HIS A 54 -32.80 -13.64 -11.92
N SER A 55 -32.38 -13.68 -10.64
CA SER A 55 -30.99 -13.46 -10.25
C SER A 55 -30.05 -14.38 -11.02
N HIS A 56 -28.90 -13.86 -11.43
CA HIS A 56 -27.83 -14.63 -12.04
C HIS A 56 -27.17 -15.59 -11.02
N LEU A 57 -27.34 -15.33 -9.72
CA LEU A 57 -26.81 -16.14 -8.63
C LEU A 57 -27.77 -17.30 -8.33
N LYS A 58 -27.27 -18.53 -8.39
CA LYS A 58 -28.10 -19.74 -8.30
C LYS A 58 -27.85 -20.60 -7.06
N ASN A 59 -26.74 -20.40 -6.38
CA ASN A 59 -26.36 -21.14 -5.17
C ASN A 59 -25.44 -20.29 -4.29
N PHE A 60 -25.24 -20.73 -3.04
CA PHE A 60 -24.39 -20.03 -2.07
C PHE A 60 -22.95 -19.83 -2.56
N TYR A 61 -22.36 -20.79 -3.28
CA TYR A 61 -21.00 -20.67 -3.79
C TYR A 61 -20.85 -19.52 -4.80
N MET A 62 -21.85 -19.32 -5.68
CA MET A 62 -21.85 -18.20 -6.61
C MET A 62 -21.98 -16.86 -5.87
N VAL A 63 -22.79 -16.81 -4.82
CA VAL A 63 -22.94 -15.61 -3.97
C VAL A 63 -21.61 -15.27 -3.29
N ASP A 64 -20.96 -16.26 -2.69
CA ASP A 64 -19.66 -16.08 -2.03
C ASP A 64 -18.60 -15.56 -3.01
N CYS A 65 -18.51 -16.19 -4.19
CA CYS A 65 -17.55 -15.75 -5.21
C CYS A 65 -17.84 -14.32 -5.69
N GLN A 66 -19.11 -13.97 -5.92
CA GLN A 66 -19.48 -12.61 -6.34
C GLN A 66 -19.18 -11.57 -5.25
N CYS A 67 -19.43 -11.92 -3.98
CA CYS A 67 -19.11 -11.08 -2.83
C CYS A 67 -17.59 -10.83 -2.75
N GLU A 68 -16.79 -11.88 -2.90
CA GLU A 68 -15.33 -11.80 -2.90
C GLU A 68 -14.78 -10.95 -4.06
N ILE A 69 -15.33 -11.13 -5.27
CA ILE A 69 -14.98 -10.29 -6.43
C ILE A 69 -15.26 -8.81 -6.14
N ASN A 70 -16.45 -8.50 -5.62
CA ASN A 70 -16.86 -7.13 -5.33
C ASN A 70 -15.99 -6.50 -4.23
N PHE A 71 -15.64 -7.26 -3.19
CA PHE A 71 -14.73 -6.81 -2.13
C PHE A 71 -13.38 -6.42 -2.71
N PHE A 72 -12.73 -7.32 -3.45
CA PHE A 72 -11.38 -7.05 -3.96
C PHE A 72 -11.35 -5.98 -5.06
N LEU A 73 -12.42 -5.82 -5.85
CA LEU A 73 -12.54 -4.68 -6.78
C LEU A 73 -12.61 -3.35 -6.02
N SER A 74 -13.37 -3.30 -4.92
CA SER A 74 -13.46 -2.10 -4.08
C SER A 74 -12.12 -1.82 -3.39
N ARG A 75 -11.48 -2.86 -2.86
CA ARG A 75 -10.16 -2.77 -2.21
C ARG A 75 -9.08 -2.27 -3.16
N GLN A 76 -9.11 -2.61 -4.45
CA GLN A 76 -8.17 -2.05 -5.44
C GLN A 76 -8.27 -0.53 -5.52
N GLN A 77 -9.49 0.02 -5.53
CA GLN A 77 -9.70 1.47 -5.58
C GLN A 77 -9.22 2.14 -4.28
N GLU A 78 -9.49 1.53 -3.13
CA GLU A 78 -8.98 2.02 -1.84
C GLU A 78 -7.45 2.05 -1.82
N LEU A 79 -6.78 0.99 -2.27
CA LEU A 79 -5.32 0.92 -2.35
C LEU A 79 -4.73 2.02 -3.23
N VAL A 80 -5.39 2.40 -4.33
CA VAL A 80 -4.95 3.54 -5.17
C VAL A 80 -5.03 4.85 -4.38
N ASN A 81 -6.14 5.08 -3.68
CA ASN A 81 -6.34 6.29 -2.90
C ASN A 81 -5.33 6.37 -1.73
N GLU A 82 -5.14 5.27 -0.99
CA GLU A 82 -4.17 5.17 0.11
C GLU A 82 -2.74 5.39 -0.37
N ARG A 83 -2.38 4.86 -1.55
CA ARG A 83 -1.07 5.11 -2.18
C ARG A 83 -0.86 6.59 -2.46
N ASP A 84 -1.83 7.23 -3.11
CA ASP A 84 -1.72 8.63 -3.53
C ASP A 84 -1.67 9.54 -2.29
N GLU A 85 -2.42 9.21 -1.23
CA GLU A 85 -2.35 9.90 0.05
C GLU A 85 -0.97 9.76 0.71
N HIS A 86 -0.41 8.55 0.75
CA HIS A 86 0.93 8.33 1.32
C HIS A 86 2.03 9.05 0.53
N ILE A 87 1.98 9.02 -0.81
CA ILE A 87 2.93 9.78 -1.65
C ILE A 87 2.80 11.27 -1.36
N HIS A 88 1.58 11.79 -1.27
CA HIS A 88 1.35 13.20 -0.97
C HIS A 88 1.89 13.63 0.40
N GLN A 89 1.74 12.79 1.43
CA GLN A 89 2.30 13.04 2.75
C GLN A 89 3.84 13.11 2.72
N ILE A 90 4.47 12.21 1.96
CA ILE A 90 5.94 12.18 1.76
C ILE A 90 6.41 13.42 0.99
N GLU A 91 5.71 13.84 -0.06
CA GLU A 91 5.98 15.08 -0.79
C GLU A 91 5.93 16.31 0.14
N GLN A 92 4.87 16.44 0.94
CA GLN A 92 4.75 17.54 1.90
C GLN A 92 5.84 17.52 2.98
N GLN A 93 6.29 16.34 3.41
CA GLN A 93 7.42 16.23 4.32
C GLN A 93 8.71 16.67 3.64
N TYR A 94 8.98 16.18 2.43
CA TYR A 94 10.18 16.54 1.67
C TYR A 94 10.26 18.05 1.43
N ASP A 95 9.18 18.69 1.01
CA ASP A 95 9.13 20.14 0.79
C ASP A 95 9.46 20.93 2.06
N ARG A 96 8.94 20.50 3.22
CA ARG A 96 9.26 21.10 4.51
C ARG A 96 10.74 20.93 4.87
N GLU A 97 11.28 19.73 4.68
CA GLU A 97 12.70 19.45 4.97
C GLU A 97 13.64 20.27 4.05
N VAL A 98 13.29 20.45 2.77
CA VAL A 98 14.06 21.30 1.84
C VAL A 98 14.01 22.77 2.26
N GLN A 99 12.83 23.29 2.63
CA GLN A 99 12.69 24.67 3.12
C GLN A 99 13.48 24.90 4.42
N GLU A 100 13.49 23.91 5.32
CA GLU A 100 14.29 23.96 6.54
C GLU A 100 15.79 24.04 6.22
N ILE A 101 16.31 23.19 5.33
CA ILE A 101 17.73 23.22 4.92
C ILE A 101 18.13 24.57 4.32
N GLN A 102 17.24 25.21 3.55
CA GLN A 102 17.50 26.52 2.95
C GLN A 102 17.60 27.64 3.98
N THR A 103 16.89 27.52 5.10
CA THR A 103 16.76 28.59 6.10
C THR A 103 17.64 28.39 7.32
N ILE A 104 18.04 27.15 7.62
CA ILE A 104 18.89 26.83 8.76
C ILE A 104 20.35 27.22 8.53
N GLU A 105 21.04 27.60 9.60
CA GLU A 105 22.49 27.69 9.60
C GLU A 105 23.11 26.32 9.86
N PRO A 106 24.12 25.92 9.07
CA PRO A 106 24.81 24.66 9.32
C PRO A 106 25.55 24.70 10.67
N PRO A 107 25.68 23.55 11.35
CA PRO A 107 26.50 23.45 12.56
C PRO A 107 27.95 23.87 12.26
N GLU A 108 28.56 24.64 13.17
CA GLU A 108 29.96 25.06 13.02
C GLU A 108 30.95 23.88 12.99
N SER A 109 30.56 22.74 13.57
CA SER A 109 31.30 21.48 13.50
C SER A 109 31.37 20.89 12.08
N VAL A 110 30.39 21.21 11.23
CA VAL A 110 30.30 20.72 9.84
C VAL A 110 30.79 21.78 8.87
N VAL A 111 30.41 23.04 9.07
CA VAL A 111 30.85 24.18 8.25
C VAL A 111 31.52 25.23 9.14
N PRO A 112 32.86 25.22 9.28
CA PRO A 112 33.57 26.21 10.06
C PRO A 112 33.41 27.62 9.47
N LYS A 113 32.96 28.58 10.29
CA LYS A 113 32.76 29.99 9.91
C LYS A 113 34.05 30.82 9.90
N ILE A 114 35.21 30.16 9.85
CA ILE A 114 36.53 30.80 9.89
C ILE A 114 36.99 31.10 8.46
N GLY A 115 37.33 32.36 8.21
CA GLY A 115 37.95 32.82 6.96
C GLY A 115 37.16 33.94 6.26
N PRO A 116 37.54 34.27 5.02
CA PRO A 116 36.83 35.26 4.20
C PRO A 116 35.35 34.91 4.03
N GLU A 117 34.48 35.91 4.18
CA GLU A 117 33.03 35.73 4.17
C GLU A 117 32.51 35.03 2.89
N HIS A 118 33.10 35.32 1.73
CA HIS A 118 32.72 34.67 0.47
C HIS A 118 32.99 33.16 0.47
N LEU A 119 34.09 32.70 1.07
CA LEU A 119 34.42 31.27 1.18
C LEU A 119 33.52 30.58 2.20
N VAL A 120 33.15 31.27 3.29
CA VAL A 120 32.20 30.74 4.27
C VAL A 120 30.82 30.57 3.62
N ARG A 121 30.33 31.55 2.86
CA ARG A 121 29.07 31.45 2.10
C ARG A 121 29.08 30.32 1.09
N GLU A 122 30.19 30.12 0.37
CA GLU A 122 30.34 29.02 -0.59
C GLU A 122 30.26 27.64 0.10
N ARG A 123 30.92 27.45 1.24
CA ARG A 123 30.83 26.19 1.99
C ARG A 123 29.43 25.93 2.55
N ILE A 124 28.76 26.97 3.05
CA ILE A 124 27.36 26.87 3.50
C ILE A 124 26.47 26.43 2.33
N GLN A 125 26.69 27.00 1.15
CA GLN A 125 25.94 26.64 -0.05
C GLN A 125 26.19 25.19 -0.47
N GLN A 126 27.44 24.73 -0.49
CA GLN A 126 27.80 23.34 -0.79
C GLN A 126 27.17 22.36 0.20
N TRP A 127 27.17 22.69 1.50
CA TRP A 127 26.52 21.88 2.52
C TRP A 127 25.01 21.76 2.28
N ARG A 128 24.33 22.88 1.95
CA ARG A 128 22.90 22.85 1.62
C ARG A 128 22.61 21.98 0.40
N GLU A 129 23.42 22.09 -0.64
CA GLU A 129 23.29 21.28 -1.85
C GLU A 129 23.44 19.79 -1.53
N GLN A 130 24.41 19.42 -0.69
CA GLN A 130 24.64 18.04 -0.27
C GLN A 130 23.49 17.47 0.57
N GLU A 131 22.97 18.26 1.52
CA GLU A 131 21.83 17.85 2.34
C GLU A 131 20.56 17.70 1.49
N ILE A 132 20.25 18.68 0.62
CA ILE A 132 19.11 18.60 -0.30
C ILE A 132 19.24 17.37 -1.19
N HIS A 133 20.43 17.10 -1.73
CA HIS A 133 20.67 15.92 -2.54
C HIS A 133 20.38 14.62 -1.76
N THR A 134 20.87 14.52 -0.53
CA THR A 134 20.62 13.36 0.35
C THR A 134 19.12 13.20 0.67
N LYS A 135 18.40 14.30 0.91
CA LYS A 135 16.95 14.28 1.11
C LYS A 135 16.21 13.85 -0.16
N THR A 136 16.66 14.32 -1.32
CA THR A 136 16.10 13.97 -2.63
C THR A 136 16.22 12.47 -2.88
N GLU A 137 17.38 11.87 -2.63
CA GLU A 137 17.58 10.42 -2.80
C GLU A 137 16.66 9.60 -1.88
N ARG A 138 16.51 10.02 -0.62
CA ARG A 138 15.60 9.37 0.33
C ARG A 138 14.15 9.47 -0.14
N TYR A 139 13.70 10.66 -0.54
CA TYR A 139 12.36 10.90 -1.07
C TYR A 139 12.03 9.97 -2.25
N HIS A 140 12.94 9.84 -3.23
CA HIS A 140 12.73 8.93 -4.37
C HIS A 140 12.65 7.47 -3.93
N LYS A 141 13.50 7.06 -2.97
CA LYS A 141 13.47 5.70 -2.42
C LYS A 141 12.15 5.41 -1.70
N ASP A 142 11.64 6.35 -0.92
CA ASP A 142 10.39 6.20 -0.18
C ASP A 142 9.19 6.07 -1.14
N ILE A 143 9.14 6.91 -2.19
CA ILE A 143 8.13 6.79 -3.25
C ILE A 143 8.19 5.43 -3.93
N GLN A 144 9.39 4.97 -4.30
CA GLN A 144 9.56 3.68 -4.96
C GLN A 144 9.07 2.53 -4.06
N MET A 145 9.43 2.56 -2.78
CA MET A 145 9.00 1.56 -1.81
C MET A 145 7.47 1.53 -1.65
N ILE A 146 6.84 2.70 -1.56
CA ILE A 146 5.38 2.83 -1.52
C ILE A 146 4.77 2.24 -2.79
N ALA A 147 5.25 2.64 -3.97
CA ALA A 147 4.74 2.15 -5.25
C ALA A 147 4.84 0.63 -5.35
N ASP A 148 5.99 0.04 -5.02
CA ASP A 148 6.21 -1.41 -5.06
C ASP A 148 5.28 -2.18 -4.13
N LYS A 149 5.08 -1.67 -2.90
CA LYS A 149 4.18 -2.27 -1.92
C LYS A 149 2.73 -2.27 -2.41
N TYR A 150 2.23 -1.14 -2.90
CA TYR A 150 0.85 -1.05 -3.39
C TYR A 150 0.63 -1.82 -4.69
N ASN A 151 1.61 -1.85 -5.59
CA ASN A 151 1.56 -2.68 -6.79
C ASN A 151 1.45 -4.17 -6.44
N SER A 152 2.25 -4.63 -5.47
CA SER A 152 2.16 -6.02 -4.99
C SER A 152 0.80 -6.36 -4.38
N LEU A 153 0.17 -5.42 -3.64
CA LEU A 153 -1.17 -5.61 -3.10
C LEU A 153 -2.23 -5.61 -4.21
N HIS A 154 -2.09 -4.75 -5.22
CA HIS A 154 -2.98 -4.71 -6.36
C HIS A 154 -2.95 -6.03 -7.15
N GLU A 155 -1.75 -6.57 -7.42
CA GLU A 155 -1.58 -7.88 -8.04
C GLU A 155 -2.23 -9.00 -7.21
N GLN A 156 -2.11 -8.94 -5.88
CA GLN A 156 -2.80 -9.91 -5.01
C GLN A 156 -4.33 -9.79 -5.13
N CYS A 157 -4.89 -8.59 -5.19
CA CYS A 157 -6.32 -8.40 -5.47
C CYS A 157 -6.71 -9.02 -6.82
N GLU A 158 -5.95 -8.76 -7.88
CA GLU A 158 -6.23 -9.33 -9.22
C GLU A 158 -6.22 -10.86 -9.19
N GLN A 159 -5.25 -11.46 -8.50
CA GLN A 159 -5.19 -12.91 -8.33
C GLN A 159 -6.40 -13.46 -7.57
N ARG A 160 -6.87 -12.76 -6.52
CA ARG A 160 -8.06 -13.15 -5.75
C ARG A 160 -9.32 -13.05 -6.61
N ILE A 161 -9.50 -11.95 -7.35
CA ILE A 161 -10.61 -11.75 -8.30
C ILE A 161 -10.60 -12.85 -9.36
N HIS A 162 -9.45 -13.15 -9.95
CA HIS A 162 -9.34 -14.18 -10.98
C HIS A 162 -9.73 -15.57 -10.47
N ARG A 163 -9.23 -15.94 -9.28
CA ARG A 163 -9.59 -17.21 -8.63
C ARG A 163 -11.08 -17.28 -8.32
N ALA A 164 -11.65 -16.23 -7.70
CA ALA A 164 -13.07 -16.18 -7.39
C ALA A 164 -13.94 -16.23 -8.66
N THR A 165 -13.50 -15.58 -9.75
CA THR A 165 -14.18 -15.66 -11.05
C THR A 165 -14.17 -17.08 -11.63
N ALA A 166 -13.04 -17.79 -11.54
CA ALA A 166 -12.96 -19.18 -11.98
C ALA A 166 -13.86 -20.09 -11.13
N SER A 167 -13.84 -19.92 -9.80
CA SER A 167 -14.72 -20.64 -8.87
C SER A 167 -16.20 -20.36 -9.11
N TYR A 168 -16.56 -19.11 -9.43
CA TYR A 168 -17.92 -18.73 -9.81
C TYR A 168 -18.38 -19.50 -11.06
N GLN A 169 -17.53 -19.53 -12.10
CA GLN A 169 -17.84 -20.22 -13.36
C GLN A 169 -18.02 -21.73 -13.15
N GLU A 170 -17.17 -22.32 -12.32
CA GLU A 170 -17.27 -23.73 -11.94
C GLU A 170 -18.57 -24.02 -11.17
N ALA A 171 -18.89 -23.21 -10.15
CA ALA A 171 -20.12 -23.35 -9.38
C ALA A 171 -21.38 -23.23 -10.26
N PHE A 172 -21.34 -22.35 -11.26
CA PHE A 172 -22.42 -22.23 -12.23
C PHE A 172 -22.54 -23.44 -13.16
N ARG A 173 -21.40 -24.00 -13.58
CA ARG A 173 -21.37 -25.23 -14.39
C ARG A 173 -21.98 -26.40 -13.63
N VAL A 174 -21.53 -26.65 -12.40
CA VAL A 174 -22.03 -27.73 -11.54
C VAL A 174 -23.54 -27.59 -11.33
N TRP A 175 -24.01 -26.40 -10.97
CA TRP A 175 -25.44 -26.15 -10.78
C TRP A 175 -26.26 -26.46 -12.03
N ARG A 176 -25.77 -26.06 -13.21
CA ARG A 176 -26.43 -26.32 -14.49
C ARG A 176 -26.50 -27.83 -14.79
N GLU A 177 -25.43 -28.56 -14.54
CA GLU A 177 -25.38 -30.01 -14.76
C GLU A 177 -26.34 -30.76 -13.84
N GLU A 178 -26.42 -30.37 -12.57
CA GLU A 178 -27.36 -30.95 -11.60
C GLU A 178 -28.81 -30.68 -11.99
N HIS A 179 -29.14 -29.43 -12.33
CA HIS A 179 -30.52 -29.06 -12.70
C HIS A 179 -30.97 -29.66 -14.05
N ASN A 180 -30.04 -29.87 -14.99
CA ASN A 180 -30.35 -30.53 -16.25
C ASN A 180 -30.56 -32.05 -16.08
N LYS A 181 -29.88 -32.69 -15.13
CA LYS A 181 -30.09 -34.11 -14.79
C LYS A 181 -31.47 -34.33 -14.16
N ASP A 182 -31.87 -33.46 -13.23
CA ASP A 182 -33.18 -33.53 -12.56
C ASP A 182 -34.38 -33.37 -13.51
N MET A 183 -34.20 -32.68 -14.64
CA MET A 183 -35.24 -32.55 -15.68
C MET A 183 -35.30 -33.77 -16.62
N GLY A 184 -34.18 -34.49 -16.79
CA GLY A 184 -34.12 -35.72 -17.59
C GLY A 184 -34.80 -36.91 -16.92
N ASP A 185 -34.62 -37.05 -15.60
CA ASP A 185 -35.21 -38.16 -14.82
C ASP A 185 -36.71 -37.98 -14.54
N ARG A 186 -37.27 -36.77 -14.73
CA ARG A 186 -38.72 -36.50 -14.61
C ARG A 186 -39.51 -36.79 -15.89
N LEU A 187 -38.83 -37.05 -17.01
CA LEU A 187 -39.44 -37.30 -18.32
C LEU A 187 -39.21 -38.72 -18.85
N GLY A 188 -38.49 -39.57 -18.11
CA GLY A 188 -38.30 -41.00 -18.37
C GLY A 188 -39.21 -41.87 -17.51
#